data_AF-A0A554VEX3-F1
#
_entry.id   AF-A0A554VEX3-F1
#
_cell.length_a   1.000
_cell.length_b   1.000
_cell.length_c   1.000
_cell.angle_alpha   90.00
_cell.angle_beta   90.00
_cell.angle_gamma   90.00
#
_symmetry.space_group_name_H-M   'P 1'
#
loop_
_entity.id
_entity.type
_entity.pdbx_description
1 polymer ?
#
loop_
_entity_poly.entity_id
_entity_poly.type
_entity_poly.pdbx_seq_one_letter_code
_entity_poly.pdbx_strand_id
1 'polypeptide(L)'
;MTYTGLSGVRWNNDHTCTEIILDAEGNVNEHTIAYGRTLDKAIRLLRTALLPKIKTSHPVDPKTGKLPVGVIKNFEDIGDTVLGDMILRKEITDGKTTVDPDSDLVVEKNLGTDFTIVPYGSVGEIKGSINLKTNV
;
A
#
# COMPACT_ATOMS: atom_id res chain seq x y z
N MET A 1 22.74 -6.19 18.52
CA MET A 1 22.37 -5.48 19.75
C MET A 1 21.88 -6.47 20.79
N THR A 2 22.29 -6.31 22.04
CA THR A 2 21.81 -7.11 23.18
C THR A 2 21.07 -6.17 24.12
N TYR A 3 19.99 -6.66 24.73
CA TYR A 3 19.23 -5.91 25.73
C TYR A 3 19.38 -6.63 27.07
N THR A 4 19.86 -5.93 28.09
CA THR A 4 20.00 -6.49 29.44
C THR A 4 18.64 -6.96 29.95
N GLY A 5 18.56 -8.22 30.40
CA GLY A 5 17.30 -8.85 30.83
C GLY A 5 16.57 -9.65 29.74
N LEU A 6 17.06 -9.66 28.49
CA LEU A 6 16.48 -10.44 27.40
C LEU A 6 17.56 -11.27 26.69
N SER A 7 17.36 -12.58 26.63
CA SER A 7 18.31 -13.47 25.95
C SER A 7 18.35 -13.22 24.43
N GLY A 8 19.52 -13.47 23.85
CA GLY A 8 19.77 -13.42 22.40
C GLY A 8 20.25 -12.06 21.87
N VAL A 9 20.65 -12.07 20.59
CA VAL A 9 21.12 -10.89 19.85
C VAL A 9 20.04 -10.48 18.84
N ARG A 10 19.84 -9.17 18.67
CA ARG A 10 18.87 -8.58 17.76
C ARG A 10 19.54 -7.63 16.76
N TRP A 11 18.91 -7.46 15.60
CA TRP A 11 19.23 -6.38 14.67
C TRP A 11 18.87 -5.04 15.31
N ASN A 12 19.67 -4.01 15.06
CA ASN A 12 19.53 -2.71 15.72
C ASN A 12 18.37 -1.89 15.13
N ASN A 13 18.28 -1.86 13.80
CA ASN A 13 17.18 -1.26 13.06
C ASN A 13 17.20 -1.76 11.60
N ASP A 14 16.28 -1.28 10.77
CA ASP A 14 16.13 -1.70 9.37
C ASP A 14 16.21 -0.52 8.37
N HIS A 15 16.98 0.53 8.69
CA HIS A 15 17.19 1.67 7.78
C HIS A 15 17.81 1.28 6.43
N THR A 16 17.42 1.97 5.37
CA THR A 16 18.03 1.90 4.04
C THR A 16 18.93 3.11 3.79
N CYS A 17 19.70 3.11 2.68
CA CYS A 17 20.62 4.21 2.31
C CYS A 17 19.89 5.41 1.68
N THR A 18 18.74 5.80 2.22
CA THR A 18 17.95 6.95 1.79
C THR A 18 17.52 7.76 3.01
N GLU A 19 17.38 9.07 2.82
CA GLU A 19 16.84 9.94 3.86
C GLU A 19 15.34 9.66 4.08
N ILE A 20 14.82 10.03 5.25
CA ILE A 20 13.39 9.91 5.53
C ILE A 20 12.68 11.09 4.89
N ILE A 21 11.83 10.82 3.90
CA ILE A 21 11.04 11.84 3.20
C ILE A 21 9.58 11.58 3.50
N LEU A 22 8.90 12.62 3.97
CA LEU A 22 7.45 12.69 4.12
C LEU A 22 6.98 13.88 3.28
N ASP A 23 6.08 13.64 2.33
CA ASP A 23 5.52 14.72 1.52
C ASP A 23 4.27 15.36 2.18
N ALA A 24 3.72 16.38 1.53
CA ALA A 24 2.54 17.11 2.03
C ALA A 24 1.25 16.28 2.03
N GLU A 25 1.21 15.19 1.27
CA GLU A 25 0.07 14.28 1.14
C GLU A 25 0.16 13.11 2.15
N GLY A 26 1.27 13.03 2.89
CA GLY A 26 1.50 12.00 3.89
C GLY A 26 2.14 10.73 3.32
N ASN A 27 2.62 10.75 2.07
CA ASN A 27 3.37 9.64 1.51
C ASN A 27 4.76 9.61 2.13
N VAL A 28 5.20 8.41 2.50
CA VAL A 28 6.53 8.17 3.05
C VAL A 28 7.33 7.31 2.08
N ASN A 29 8.60 7.63 1.93
CA ASN A 29 9.49 6.85 1.08
C ASN A 29 9.96 5.55 1.75
N GLU A 30 10.61 4.67 0.98
CA GLU A 30 11.13 3.37 1.43
C GLU A 30 12.42 3.48 2.29
N HIS A 31 12.40 4.34 3.30
CA HIS A 31 13.52 4.57 4.22
C HIS A 31 13.80 3.42 5.20
N THR A 32 12.99 2.36 5.15
CA THR A 32 13.18 1.11 5.90
C THR A 32 13.09 -0.09 4.96
N ILE A 33 13.80 -1.17 5.30
CA ILE A 33 13.75 -2.44 4.57
C ILE A 33 12.34 -3.03 4.64
N ALA A 34 11.64 -2.87 5.78
CA ALA A 34 10.26 -3.32 5.91
C ALA A 34 9.33 -2.64 4.89
N TYR A 35 9.44 -1.31 4.70
CA TYR A 35 8.60 -0.57 3.77
C TYR A 35 8.91 -0.91 2.32
N GLY A 36 10.19 -0.93 1.92
CA GLY A 36 10.57 -1.32 0.56
C GLY A 36 10.10 -2.73 0.19
N ARG A 37 10.32 -3.71 1.07
CA ARG A 37 9.86 -5.09 0.84
C ARG A 37 8.34 -5.19 0.72
N THR A 38 7.60 -4.37 1.47
CA THR A 38 6.13 -4.38 1.44
C THR A 38 5.62 -3.77 0.14
N LEU A 39 6.18 -2.63 -0.29
CA LEU A 39 5.81 -1.97 -1.53
C LEU A 39 6.18 -2.80 -2.76
N ASP A 40 7.41 -3.33 -2.81
CA ASP A 40 7.87 -4.25 -3.87
C ASP A 40 6.93 -5.44 -4.04
N LYS A 41 6.49 -6.01 -2.92
CA LYS A 41 5.57 -7.15 -2.95
C LYS A 41 4.21 -6.73 -3.49
N ALA A 42 3.66 -5.61 -3.03
CA ALA A 42 2.38 -5.10 -3.51
C ALA A 42 2.42 -4.84 -5.02
N ILE A 43 3.45 -4.13 -5.51
CA ILE A 43 3.65 -3.85 -6.94
C ILE A 43 3.66 -5.15 -7.75
N ARG A 44 4.41 -6.17 -7.29
CA ARG A 44 4.48 -7.45 -8.00
C ARG A 44 3.13 -8.18 -8.05
N LEU A 45 2.38 -8.18 -6.95
CA LEU A 45 1.08 -8.84 -6.89
C LEU A 45 0.03 -8.10 -7.74
N LEU A 46 -0.05 -6.78 -7.62
CA LEU A 46 -0.93 -5.92 -8.41
C LEU A 46 -0.63 -6.09 -9.91
N ARG A 47 0.64 -6.05 -10.30
CA ARG A 47 1.07 -6.32 -11.68
C ARG A 47 0.59 -7.69 -12.14
N THR A 48 0.75 -8.73 -11.33
CA THR A 48 0.35 -10.09 -11.69
C THR A 48 -1.17 -10.19 -11.93
N ALA A 49 -1.97 -9.50 -11.11
CA ALA A 49 -3.42 -9.49 -11.23
C ALA A 49 -3.94 -8.66 -12.42
N LEU A 50 -3.30 -7.52 -12.71
CA LEU A 50 -3.73 -6.60 -13.77
C LEU A 50 -3.14 -6.91 -15.15
N LEU A 51 -1.98 -7.57 -15.22
CA LEU A 51 -1.31 -7.92 -16.48
C LEU A 51 -2.22 -8.66 -17.48
N PRO A 52 -3.07 -9.63 -17.07
CA PRO A 52 -3.99 -10.31 -17.99
C PRO A 52 -5.08 -9.39 -18.58
N LYS A 53 -5.31 -8.20 -18.01
CA LYS A 53 -6.29 -7.22 -18.50
C LYS A 53 -5.72 -6.26 -19.54
N ILE A 54 -4.41 -6.32 -19.79
CA ILE A 54 -3.80 -5.54 -20.85
C ILE A 54 -4.34 -6.03 -22.20
N LYS A 55 -4.81 -5.08 -23.03
CA LYS A 55 -5.41 -5.31 -24.36
C LYS A 55 -6.74 -6.08 -24.34
N THR A 56 -7.40 -6.23 -23.19
CA THR A 56 -8.78 -6.71 -23.17
C THR A 56 -9.74 -5.59 -23.54
N SER A 57 -10.83 -5.95 -24.23
CA SER A 57 -11.87 -5.00 -24.64
C SER A 57 -12.90 -4.82 -23.53
N HIS A 58 -13.25 -3.57 -23.24
CA HIS A 58 -14.27 -3.19 -22.25
C HIS A 58 -15.32 -2.29 -22.89
N PRO A 59 -16.59 -2.38 -22.47
CA PRO A 59 -17.62 -1.46 -22.94
C PRO A 59 -17.33 -0.05 -22.43
N VAL A 60 -17.57 0.95 -23.28
CA VAL A 60 -17.58 2.37 -22.93
C VAL A 60 -19.02 2.89 -22.91
N ASP A 61 -19.27 3.97 -22.19
CA ASP A 61 -20.58 4.61 -22.16
C ASP A 61 -20.92 5.19 -23.55
N PRO A 62 -22.07 4.87 -24.16
CA PRO A 62 -22.43 5.32 -25.49
C PRO A 62 -22.70 6.82 -25.61
N LYS A 63 -22.96 7.52 -24.49
CA LYS A 63 -23.22 8.96 -24.46
C LYS A 63 -21.94 9.77 -24.25
N THR A 64 -21.04 9.29 -23.40
CA THR A 64 -19.85 10.05 -22.99
C THR A 64 -18.54 9.51 -23.56
N GLY A 65 -18.52 8.26 -24.06
CA GLY A 65 -17.30 7.58 -24.50
C GLY A 65 -16.36 7.16 -23.38
N LYS A 66 -16.72 7.41 -22.11
CA LYS A 66 -15.90 7.14 -20.92
C LYS A 66 -16.17 5.77 -20.33
N LEU A 67 -15.39 5.40 -19.32
CA LEU A 67 -15.57 4.17 -18.58
C LEU A 67 -16.91 4.15 -17.81
N PRO A 68 -17.74 3.10 -17.98
CA PRO A 68 -18.93 2.94 -17.17
C PRO A 68 -18.55 2.52 -15.75
N VAL A 69 -19.35 2.94 -14.77
CA VAL A 69 -19.12 2.69 -13.32
C VAL A 69 -18.89 1.20 -13.01
N GLY A 70 -19.57 0.29 -13.71
CA GLY A 70 -19.39 -1.15 -13.51
C GLY A 70 -18.02 -1.67 -13.93
N VAL A 71 -17.41 -1.08 -14.96
CA VAL A 71 -16.05 -1.43 -15.41
C VAL A 71 -15.01 -0.86 -14.44
N ILE A 72 -15.20 0.39 -14.00
CA ILE A 72 -14.36 1.03 -12.98
C ILE A 72 -14.30 0.14 -11.73
N LYS A 73 -15.46 -0.20 -11.17
CA LYS A 73 -15.54 -1.08 -9.99
C LYS A 73 -14.91 -2.44 -10.22
N ASN A 74 -15.07 -3.05 -11.40
CA ASN A 74 -14.44 -4.34 -11.69
C ASN A 74 -12.91 -4.28 -11.59
N PHE A 75 -12.30 -3.20 -12.07
CA PHE A 75 -10.86 -3.00 -11.98
C PHE A 75 -10.40 -2.68 -10.55
N GLU A 76 -11.16 -1.86 -9.83
CA GLU A 76 -10.93 -1.59 -8.40
C GLU A 76 -11.00 -2.90 -7.59
N ASP A 77 -12.04 -3.71 -7.79
CA ASP A 77 -12.24 -5.00 -7.11
C ASP A 77 -11.07 -5.97 -7.33
N ILE A 78 -10.45 -5.96 -8.52
CA ILE A 78 -9.27 -6.80 -8.81
C ILE A 78 -8.09 -6.39 -7.94
N GLY A 79 -7.79 -5.08 -7.87
CA GLY A 79 -6.70 -4.58 -7.03
C GLY A 79 -7.00 -4.72 -5.54
N ASP A 80 -8.24 -4.43 -5.13
CA ASP A 80 -8.70 -4.54 -3.74
C ASP A 80 -8.70 -5.99 -3.24
N THR A 81 -8.96 -6.97 -4.11
CA THR A 81 -8.80 -8.39 -3.75
C THR A 81 -7.35 -8.71 -3.40
N VAL A 82 -6.39 -8.19 -4.19
CA VAL A 82 -4.95 -8.39 -3.93
C VAL A 82 -4.53 -7.73 -2.62
N LEU A 83 -4.95 -6.49 -2.39
CA LEU A 83 -4.63 -5.75 -1.17
C LEU A 83 -5.34 -6.37 0.05
N GLY A 84 -6.57 -6.83 -0.10
CA GLY A 84 -7.32 -7.58 0.91
C GLY A 84 -6.60 -8.85 1.36
N ASP A 85 -6.03 -9.61 0.42
CA ASP A 85 -5.19 -10.77 0.74
C ASP A 85 -3.93 -10.39 1.54
N MET A 86 -3.33 -9.23 1.24
CA MET A 86 -2.19 -8.71 2.01
C MET A 86 -2.59 -8.28 3.43
N ILE A 87 -3.77 -7.70 3.60
CA ILE A 87 -4.35 -7.37 4.92
C ILE A 87 -4.58 -8.65 5.73
N LEU A 88 -5.19 -9.68 5.12
CA LEU A 88 -5.44 -10.97 5.77
C LEU A 88 -4.14 -11.65 6.24
N ARG A 89 -3.05 -11.46 5.49
CA ARG A 89 -1.70 -11.96 5.83
C ARG A 89 -0.94 -11.06 6.81
N LYS A 90 -1.53 -9.95 7.25
CA LYS A 90 -0.92 -8.95 8.15
C LYS A 90 0.35 -8.35 7.58
N GLU A 91 0.34 -8.05 6.28
CA GLU A 91 1.47 -7.42 5.58
C GLU A 91 1.29 -5.91 5.44
N ILE A 92 0.04 -5.46 5.31
CA ILE A 92 -0.36 -4.04 5.28
C ILE A 92 -1.53 -3.83 6.24
N THR A 93 -1.66 -2.61 6.75
CA THR A 93 -2.77 -2.23 7.63
C THR A 93 -4.04 -2.00 6.81
N ASP A 94 -3.91 -1.30 5.68
CA ASP A 94 -5.00 -0.99 4.77
C ASP A 94 -4.46 -0.79 3.36
N GLY A 95 -5.32 -0.87 2.36
CA GLY A 95 -4.96 -0.58 0.97
C GLY A 95 -6.19 -0.44 0.08
N LYS A 96 -6.09 0.41 -0.94
CA LYS A 96 -7.20 0.69 -1.85
C LYS A 96 -6.73 0.99 -3.26
N THR A 97 -7.48 0.50 -4.23
CA THR A 97 -7.33 0.78 -5.66
C THR A 97 -8.37 1.81 -6.09
N THR A 98 -7.94 2.80 -6.86
CA THR A 98 -8.84 3.79 -7.46
C THR A 98 -8.56 3.90 -8.94
N VAL A 99 -9.60 3.88 -9.75
CA VAL A 99 -9.50 3.98 -11.21
C VAL A 99 -10.01 5.34 -11.65
N ASP A 100 -9.25 6.03 -12.49
CA ASP A 100 -9.63 7.33 -13.03
C ASP A 100 -10.83 7.18 -13.99
N PRO A 101 -12.02 7.75 -13.68
CA PRO A 101 -13.19 7.69 -14.54
C PRO A 101 -12.98 8.35 -15.90
N ASP A 102 -12.00 9.26 -16.01
CA ASP A 102 -11.69 10.02 -17.21
C ASP A 102 -10.69 9.31 -18.13
N SER A 103 -10.23 8.11 -17.76
CA SER A 103 -9.38 7.25 -18.59
C SER A 103 -9.97 6.99 -19.98
N ASP A 104 -9.18 7.21 -21.03
CA ASP A 104 -9.58 6.96 -22.42
C ASP A 104 -9.10 5.59 -22.93
N LEU A 105 -10.05 4.66 -23.10
CA LEU A 105 -9.80 3.33 -23.67
C LEU A 105 -9.92 3.27 -25.20
N VAL A 106 -10.35 4.34 -25.88
CA VAL A 106 -10.68 4.33 -27.31
C VAL A 106 -9.54 4.88 -28.15
N VAL A 107 -9.07 6.10 -27.85
CA VAL A 107 -8.02 6.76 -28.64
C VAL A 107 -6.65 6.52 -27.99
N GLU A 108 -6.48 6.95 -26.74
CA GLU A 108 -5.21 6.79 -26.01
C GLU A 108 -4.95 5.35 -25.57
N LYS A 109 -6.02 4.59 -25.28
CA LYS A 109 -5.96 3.21 -24.78
C LYS A 109 -5.19 3.10 -23.46
N ASN A 110 -5.40 4.07 -22.58
CA ASN A 110 -4.78 4.14 -21.26
C ASN A 110 -5.85 4.01 -20.16
N LEU A 111 -5.51 3.28 -19.11
CA LEU A 111 -6.31 3.15 -17.89
C LEU A 111 -5.51 3.73 -16.73
N GLY A 112 -5.93 4.90 -16.23
CA GLY A 112 -5.37 5.51 -15.04
C GLY A 112 -5.79 4.72 -13.80
N THR A 113 -4.83 4.16 -13.07
CA THR A 113 -5.07 3.41 -11.84
C THR A 113 -4.06 3.82 -10.78
N ASP A 114 -4.58 4.22 -9.62
CA ASP A 114 -3.80 4.56 -8.44
C ASP A 114 -4.00 3.52 -7.34
N PHE A 115 -2.96 3.32 -6.54
CA PHE A 115 -2.94 2.35 -5.45
C PHE A 115 -2.43 3.03 -4.19
N THR A 116 -3.27 3.06 -3.15
CA THR A 116 -2.90 3.56 -1.84
C THR A 116 -2.63 2.38 -0.91
N ILE A 117 -1.54 2.43 -0.15
CA ILE A 117 -1.16 1.37 0.79
C ILE A 117 -0.72 1.99 2.10
N VAL A 118 -1.27 1.49 3.21
CA VAL A 118 -0.85 1.86 4.56
C VAL A 118 -0.04 0.71 5.17
N PRO A 119 1.27 0.87 5.40
CA PRO A 119 2.11 -0.19 5.93
C PRO A 119 1.81 -0.49 7.41
N TYR A 120 2.36 -1.59 7.93
CA TYR A 120 2.42 -1.82 9.37
C TYR A 120 3.48 -0.94 10.02
N GLY A 121 3.18 -0.44 11.22
CA GLY A 121 4.18 0.19 12.09
C GLY A 121 4.93 -0.83 12.94
N SER A 122 6.13 -0.48 13.36
CA SER A 122 6.94 -1.24 14.32
C SER A 122 7.35 -0.37 15.51
N VAL A 123 7.40 -0.96 16.71
CA VAL A 123 7.86 -0.26 17.91
C VAL A 123 9.38 -0.18 17.90
N GLY A 124 9.92 1.03 17.73
CA GLY A 124 11.36 1.30 17.84
C GLY A 124 11.82 1.62 19.27
N GLU A 125 11.03 2.41 20.00
CA GLU A 125 11.36 2.85 21.36
C GLU A 125 10.09 2.94 22.21
N ILE A 126 10.15 2.51 23.48
CA ILE A 126 9.05 2.66 24.45
C ILE A 126 9.46 3.70 25.47
N LYS A 127 8.75 4.84 25.49
CA LYS A 127 8.91 5.90 26.49
C LYS A 127 7.75 5.84 27.47
N GLY A 128 8.05 5.85 28.76
CA GLY A 128 7.04 5.81 29.82
C GLY A 128 7.47 6.61 31.04
N SER A 129 6.49 7.16 31.75
CA SER A 129 6.68 7.83 33.05
C SER A 129 5.89 7.09 34.12
N ILE A 130 6.48 6.88 35.29
CA ILE A 130 5.80 6.30 36.46
C ILE A 130 5.90 7.27 37.63
N ASN A 131 4.80 7.43 38.38
CA ASN A 131 4.70 8.27 39.57
C ASN A 131 3.93 7.52 40.66
N LEU A 132 4.33 7.71 41.92
CA LEU A 132 3.53 7.28 43.06
C LEU A 132 2.40 8.29 43.30
N LYS A 133 1.17 7.80 43.45
CA LYS A 133 0.00 8.61 43.80
C LYS A 133 -0.63 8.04 45.08
N THR A 134 -1.20 8.92 45.89
CA THR A 134 -1.94 8.54 47.12
C THR A 134 -3.39 8.16 46.84
N ASN A 135 -3.91 8.40 45.62
CA ASN A 135 -5.15 7.81 45.10
C ASN A 135 -5.10 7.66 43.57
N VAL A 136 -6.05 6.90 43.00
CA VAL A 136 -6.24 6.70 41.56
C VAL A 136 -7.42 7.52 41.07
#